data_AF-A0A849NAH0-F1
#
_entry.id   AF-A0A849NAH0-F1
#
_cell.length_a   1.000
_cell.length_b   1.000
_cell.length_c   1.000
_cell.angle_alpha   90.00
_cell.angle_beta   90.00
_cell.angle_gamma   90.00
#
_symmetry.space_group_name_H-M   'P 1'
#
loop_
_entity.id
_entity.type
_entity.pdbx_description
1 polymer ?
#
loop_
_entity_poly.entity_id
_entity_poly.type
_entity_poly.pdbx_seq_one_letter_code
_entity_poly.pdbx_strand_id
1 'polypeptide(L)'
;MVKTVLPWALLAVLAVAAAYYFGDNQNKEEIARVEKQIVEMKSQRDSIKNLVAVKDSIQKILQSRVTELKIDADNLRGQVSALEELRREQQLNVRRIRTPDDLLIKFSDTFPELPKDKIRVFEEYFRETDVTLKYFGVPIWFSETFIIEHQNSENYKQQRDKLETLDSLNVEVIALNDKVLLLEKEKAQAYKTGYDSAYVNYMDISRLYIDELEKPRFGLPHWGVIAGAAAAGFLAGNAGK
;
A
#
# COMPACT_ATOMS: atom_id res chain seq x y z
N MET A 1 -15.47 10.87 -16.07
CA MET A 1 -16.88 10.64 -16.48
C MET A 1 -17.91 10.65 -15.33
N VAL A 2 -17.52 10.59 -14.05
CA VAL A 2 -18.47 10.47 -12.91
C VAL A 2 -19.05 11.82 -12.41
N LYS A 3 -18.48 12.96 -12.80
CA LYS A 3 -18.94 14.30 -12.36
C LYS A 3 -20.27 14.76 -12.97
N THR A 4 -20.76 14.09 -14.02
CA THR A 4 -21.87 14.63 -14.82
C THR A 4 -23.24 14.08 -14.42
N VAL A 5 -23.39 12.83 -13.99
CA VAL A 5 -24.73 12.20 -13.87
C VAL A 5 -25.50 12.57 -12.60
N LEU A 6 -24.82 12.72 -11.47
CA LEU A 6 -25.46 13.12 -10.21
C LEU A 6 -26.18 14.49 -10.29
N PRO A 7 -25.61 15.53 -10.95
CA PRO A 7 -26.35 16.78 -11.16
C PRO A 7 -27.53 16.61 -12.14
N TRP A 8 -27.49 15.69 -13.11
CA TRP A 8 -28.62 15.42 -14.00
C TRP A 8 -29.81 14.80 -13.27
N ALA A 9 -29.58 13.88 -12.33
CA ALA A 9 -30.66 13.32 -11.51
C ALA A 9 -31.34 14.41 -10.67
N LEU A 10 -30.55 15.26 -10.01
CA LEU A 10 -31.05 16.39 -9.21
C LEU A 10 -31.81 17.44 -10.05
N LEU A 11 -31.33 17.71 -11.26
CA LEU A 11 -32.00 18.60 -12.23
C LEU A 11 -33.32 18.02 -12.72
N ALA A 12 -33.40 16.71 -12.93
CA ALA A 12 -34.65 16.08 -13.30
C ALA A 12 -35.65 16.12 -12.15
N VAL A 13 -35.23 15.85 -10.91
CA VAL A 13 -36.13 16.00 -9.75
C VAL A 13 -36.65 17.45 -9.62
N LEU A 14 -35.79 18.45 -9.87
CA LEU A 14 -36.20 19.85 -9.91
C LEU A 14 -37.18 20.16 -11.07
N ALA A 15 -36.99 19.54 -12.23
CA ALA A 15 -37.90 19.71 -13.37
C ALA A 15 -39.28 19.07 -13.12
N VAL A 16 -39.31 17.90 -12.47
CA VAL A 16 -40.56 17.25 -12.04
C VAL A 16 -41.28 18.08 -10.98
N ALA A 17 -40.55 18.56 -9.97
CA ALA A 17 -41.11 19.42 -8.93
C ALA A 17 -41.69 20.73 -9.52
N ALA A 18 -41.00 21.33 -10.50
CA ALA A 18 -41.49 22.52 -11.20
C ALA A 18 -42.76 22.24 -12.00
N ALA A 19 -42.81 21.14 -12.77
CA ALA A 19 -43.99 20.79 -13.55
C ALA A 19 -45.22 20.43 -12.69
N TYR A 20 -44.99 19.90 -11.48
CA TYR A 20 -46.03 19.65 -10.50
C TYR A 20 -46.54 20.95 -9.87
N TYR A 21 -45.63 21.88 -9.54
CA TYR A 21 -45.96 23.19 -8.99
C TYR A 21 -46.81 24.05 -9.95
N PHE A 22 -46.58 23.93 -11.27
CA PHE A 22 -47.34 24.65 -12.29
C PHE A 22 -48.57 23.87 -12.82
N GLY A 23 -48.81 22.63 -12.37
CA GLY A 23 -49.83 21.73 -12.92
C GLY A 23 -51.19 21.76 -12.23
N ASP A 24 -51.24 21.72 -10.90
CA ASP A 24 -52.45 21.91 -10.10
C ASP A 24 -52.09 22.01 -8.60
N ASN A 25 -52.78 22.84 -7.83
CA ASN A 25 -52.53 23.10 -6.40
C ASN A 25 -53.01 21.94 -5.48
N GLN A 26 -53.57 20.87 -6.04
CA GLN A 26 -54.18 19.74 -5.31
C GLN A 26 -53.18 18.69 -4.84
N ASN A 27 -51.90 18.85 -5.13
CA ASN A 27 -50.99 17.72 -5.25
C ASN A 27 -49.77 17.86 -4.30
N LYS A 28 -50.03 18.45 -3.13
CA LYS A 28 -49.04 18.79 -2.09
C LYS A 28 -48.31 17.57 -1.51
N GLU A 29 -48.97 16.42 -1.46
CA GLU A 29 -48.36 15.18 -0.92
C GLU A 29 -47.24 14.64 -1.81
N GLU A 30 -47.37 14.75 -3.12
CA GLU A 30 -46.33 14.33 -4.06
C GLU A 30 -45.13 15.29 -4.02
N ILE A 31 -45.38 16.60 -3.91
CA ILE A 31 -44.32 17.61 -3.76
C ILE A 31 -43.53 17.33 -2.47
N ALA A 32 -44.21 17.12 -1.35
CA ALA A 32 -43.58 16.77 -0.08
C ALA A 32 -42.78 15.46 -0.15
N ARG A 33 -43.26 14.47 -0.91
CA ARG A 33 -42.55 13.19 -1.16
C ARG A 33 -41.29 13.40 -1.97
N VAL A 34 -41.36 14.16 -3.06
CA VAL A 34 -40.21 14.47 -3.92
C VAL A 34 -39.18 15.30 -3.16
N GLU A 35 -39.60 16.31 -2.38
CA GLU A 35 -38.70 17.08 -1.52
C GLU A 35 -37.98 16.19 -0.50
N LYS A 36 -38.70 15.26 0.13
CA LYS A 36 -38.11 14.27 1.05
C LYS A 36 -37.09 13.39 0.33
N GLN A 37 -37.40 12.89 -0.87
CA GLN A 37 -36.46 12.10 -1.68
C GLN A 37 -35.20 12.90 -2.05
N ILE A 38 -35.32 14.19 -2.38
CA ILE A 38 -34.14 15.06 -2.62
C ILE A 38 -33.26 15.14 -1.37
N VAL A 39 -33.86 15.33 -0.20
CA VAL A 39 -33.12 15.40 1.08
C VAL A 39 -32.42 14.08 1.37
N GLU A 40 -33.10 12.95 1.17
CA GLU A 40 -32.53 11.62 1.33
C GLU A 40 -31.37 11.37 0.36
N MET A 41 -31.52 11.71 -0.93
CA MET A 41 -30.45 11.57 -1.92
C MET A 41 -29.25 12.48 -1.62
N LYS A 42 -29.48 13.70 -1.12
CA LYS A 42 -28.39 14.59 -0.67
C LYS A 42 -27.65 13.98 0.53
N SER A 43 -28.38 13.45 1.51
CA SER A 43 -27.83 12.78 2.67
C SER A 43 -27.00 11.54 2.29
N GLN A 44 -27.53 10.68 1.40
CA GLN A 44 -26.81 9.52 0.88
C GLN A 44 -25.53 9.92 0.15
N ARG A 45 -25.58 10.94 -0.71
CA ARG A 45 -24.39 11.48 -1.40
C ARG A 45 -23.33 11.94 -0.40
N ASP A 46 -23.73 12.69 0.63
CA ASP A 46 -22.79 13.23 1.60
C ASP A 46 -22.20 12.13 2.48
N SER A 47 -22.99 11.12 2.83
CA SER A 47 -22.51 9.91 3.50
C SER A 47 -21.47 9.15 2.67
N ILE A 48 -21.72 8.94 1.37
CA ILE A 48 -20.77 8.30 0.45
C ILE A 48 -19.49 9.13 0.33
N LYS A 49 -19.61 10.46 0.17
CA LYS A 49 -18.44 11.35 0.12
C LYS A 49 -17.59 11.24 1.38
N ASN A 50 -18.22 11.25 2.56
CA ASN A 50 -17.51 11.14 3.83
C ASN A 50 -16.82 9.77 3.96
N LEU A 51 -17.51 8.68 3.60
CA LEU A 51 -16.94 7.33 3.62
C LEU A 51 -15.70 7.24 2.71
N VAL A 52 -15.79 7.77 1.49
CA VAL A 52 -14.67 7.76 0.55
C VAL A 52 -13.52 8.62 1.07
N ALA A 53 -13.79 9.80 1.63
CA ALA A 53 -12.75 10.68 2.19
C ALA A 53 -11.99 10.02 3.35
N VAL A 54 -12.70 9.28 4.22
CA VAL A 54 -12.06 8.49 5.29
C VAL A 54 -11.16 7.40 4.69
N LYS A 55 -11.65 6.66 3.69
CA LYS A 55 -10.87 5.61 3.02
C LYS A 55 -9.65 6.20 2.28
N ASP A 56 -9.77 7.37 1.67
CA ASP A 56 -8.66 8.09 1.03
C ASP A 56 -7.58 8.47 2.04
N SER A 57 -7.99 8.95 3.22
CA SER A 57 -7.07 9.28 4.30
C SER A 57 -6.30 8.04 4.77
N ILE A 58 -7.00 6.93 5.01
CA ILE A 58 -6.38 5.65 5.38
C ILE A 58 -5.42 5.19 4.28
N GLN A 59 -5.85 5.21 3.02
CA GLN A 59 -5.02 4.83 1.88
C GLN A 59 -3.71 5.64 1.84
N LYS A 60 -3.77 6.96 2.06
CA LYS A 60 -2.59 7.82 2.10
C LYS A 60 -1.63 7.44 3.24
N ILE A 61 -2.16 7.15 4.43
CA ILE A 61 -1.36 6.71 5.58
C ILE A 61 -0.64 5.39 5.25
N LEU A 62 -1.37 4.41 4.71
CA LEU A 62 -0.80 3.12 4.34
C LEU A 62 0.29 3.26 3.25
N GLN A 63 0.07 4.11 2.25
CA GLN A 63 1.07 4.38 1.21
C GLN A 63 2.33 5.06 1.76
N SER A 64 2.18 5.98 2.72
CA SER A 64 3.33 6.56 3.43
C SER A 64 4.12 5.47 4.15
N ARG A 65 3.43 4.58 4.87
CA ARG A 65 4.06 3.47 5.58
C ARG A 65 4.78 2.51 4.64
N VAL A 66 4.20 2.18 3.49
CA VAL A 66 4.86 1.36 2.46
C VAL A 66 6.14 2.04 1.96
N THR A 67 6.14 3.36 1.82
CA THR A 67 7.31 4.12 1.37
C THR A 67 8.44 4.07 2.41
N GLU A 68 8.11 4.26 3.69
CA GLU A 68 9.07 4.12 4.80
C GLU A 68 9.70 2.72 4.82
N LEU A 69 8.89 1.66 4.79
CA LEU A 69 9.39 0.28 4.82
C LEU A 69 10.27 -0.07 3.61
N LYS A 70 9.98 0.52 2.43
CA LYS A 70 10.83 0.35 1.25
C LYS A 70 12.19 1.02 1.42
N ILE A 71 12.24 2.20 2.03
CA ILE A 71 13.51 2.88 2.35
C ILE A 71 14.31 2.03 3.33
N ASP A 72 13.67 1.47 4.36
CA ASP A 72 14.33 0.58 5.32
C ASP A 72 14.86 -0.70 4.64
N ALA A 73 14.08 -1.28 3.72
CA ALA A 73 14.52 -2.42 2.93
C ALA A 73 15.74 -2.09 2.04
N ASP A 74 15.77 -0.93 1.38
CA ASP A 74 16.91 -0.50 0.58
C ASP A 74 18.15 -0.24 1.44
N ASN A 75 17.97 0.33 2.64
CA ASN A 75 19.04 0.49 3.60
C ASN A 75 19.64 -0.87 4.02
N LEU A 76 18.80 -1.88 4.27
CA LEU A 76 19.26 -3.24 4.60
C LEU A 76 20.03 -3.87 3.43
N ARG A 77 19.56 -3.72 2.19
CA ARG A 77 20.30 -4.18 1.00
C ARG A 77 21.66 -3.51 0.89
N GLY A 78 21.73 -2.20 1.13
CA GLY A 78 22.98 -1.44 1.17
C GLY A 78 23.94 -1.98 2.24
N GLN A 79 23.43 -2.28 3.43
CA GLN A 79 24.23 -2.87 4.51
C GLN A 79 24.75 -4.27 4.18
N VAL A 80 23.95 -5.13 3.53
CA VAL A 80 24.41 -6.45 3.07
C VAL A 80 25.52 -6.32 2.03
N SER A 81 25.37 -5.39 1.07
CA SER A 81 26.41 -5.11 0.08
C SER A 81 27.71 -4.62 0.72
N ALA A 82 27.61 -3.73 1.71
CA ALA A 82 28.76 -3.24 2.46
C ALA A 82 29.45 -4.36 3.26
N LEU A 83 28.68 -5.28 3.86
CA LEU A 83 29.23 -6.46 4.54
C LEU A 83 29.98 -7.37 3.57
N GLU A 84 29.47 -7.54 2.35
CA GLU A 84 30.12 -8.37 1.32
C GLU A 84 31.41 -7.74 0.78
N GLU A 85 31.47 -6.40 0.68
CA GLU A 85 32.74 -5.70 0.39
C GLU A 85 33.72 -5.86 1.55
N LEU A 86 33.27 -5.60 2.78
CA LEU A 86 34.10 -5.77 3.98
C LEU A 86 34.66 -7.19 4.10
N ARG A 87 33.84 -8.21 3.80
CA ARG A 87 34.25 -9.62 3.76
C ARG A 87 35.40 -9.85 2.79
N ARG A 88 35.26 -9.31 1.57
CA ARG A 88 36.29 -9.42 0.52
C ARG A 88 37.58 -8.71 0.91
N GLU A 89 37.49 -7.51 1.47
CA GLU A 89 38.64 -6.77 1.98
C GLU A 89 39.34 -7.50 3.11
N GLN A 90 38.59 -8.02 4.10
CA GLN A 90 39.13 -8.79 5.22
C GLN A 90 39.85 -10.04 4.72
N GLN A 91 39.24 -10.81 3.82
CA GLN A 91 39.86 -11.99 3.22
C GLN A 91 41.17 -11.66 2.49
N LEU A 92 41.21 -10.56 1.73
CA LEU A 92 42.42 -10.09 1.06
C LEU A 92 43.49 -9.63 2.05
N ASN A 93 43.10 -8.96 3.14
CA ASN A 93 44.01 -8.49 4.17
C ASN A 93 44.70 -9.66 4.88
N VAL A 94 43.97 -10.74 5.20
CA VAL A 94 44.57 -11.95 5.80
C VAL A 94 45.53 -12.61 4.79
N ARG A 95 45.14 -12.74 3.51
CA ARG A 95 45.98 -13.29 2.42
C ARG A 95 47.26 -12.48 2.14
N ARG A 96 47.29 -11.22 2.53
CA ARG A 96 48.44 -10.31 2.34
C ARG A 96 49.45 -10.38 3.49
N ILE A 97 49.12 -11.04 4.60
CA ILE A 97 50.06 -11.19 5.72
C ILE A 97 51.25 -12.03 5.25
N ARG A 98 52.46 -11.50 5.42
CA ARG A 98 53.69 -12.14 4.93
C ARG A 98 54.54 -12.76 6.02
N THR A 99 54.34 -12.37 7.28
CA THR A 99 55.15 -12.88 8.39
C THR A 99 54.34 -13.83 9.28
N PRO A 100 54.97 -14.90 9.79
CA PRO A 100 54.35 -15.81 10.75
C PRO A 100 53.86 -15.12 12.02
N ASP A 101 54.61 -14.13 12.52
CA ASP A 101 54.29 -13.41 13.75
C ASP A 101 53.04 -12.53 13.58
N ASP A 102 52.93 -11.79 12.46
CA ASP A 102 51.73 -10.99 12.16
C ASP A 102 50.48 -11.88 12.00
N LEU A 103 50.65 -13.09 11.43
CA LEU A 103 49.55 -14.03 11.27
C LEU A 103 49.12 -14.63 12.63
N LEU A 104 50.07 -14.89 13.52
CA LEU A 104 49.78 -15.34 14.89
C LEU A 104 49.05 -14.26 15.70
N ILE A 105 49.44 -12.99 15.55
CA ILE A 105 48.75 -11.85 16.14
C ILE A 105 47.31 -11.81 15.62
N LYS A 106 47.12 -11.83 14.30
CA LYS A 106 45.79 -11.78 13.68
C LYS A 106 44.91 -12.98 14.07
N PHE A 107 45.51 -14.17 14.18
CA PHE A 107 44.83 -15.37 14.66
C PHE A 107 44.34 -15.19 16.09
N SER A 108 45.22 -14.72 16.98
CA SER A 108 44.91 -14.49 18.39
C SER A 108 43.83 -13.42 18.57
N ASP A 109 43.80 -12.41 17.70
CA ASP A 109 42.75 -11.37 17.71
C ASP A 109 41.40 -11.90 17.19
N THR A 110 41.43 -12.86 16.26
CA THR A 110 40.22 -13.46 15.68
C THR A 110 39.59 -14.49 16.62
N PHE A 111 40.41 -15.19 17.40
CA PHE A 111 39.97 -16.19 18.36
C PHE A 111 40.46 -15.83 19.78
N PRO A 112 39.94 -14.74 20.39
CA PRO A 112 40.36 -14.30 21.72
C PRO A 112 40.05 -15.34 22.82
N GLU A 113 39.10 -16.23 22.58
CA GLU A 113 38.77 -17.36 23.45
C GLU A 113 39.87 -18.43 23.51
N LEU A 114 40.78 -18.46 22.53
CA LEU A 114 41.92 -19.36 22.55
C LEU A 114 43.04 -18.74 23.40
N PRO A 115 43.48 -19.40 24.49
CA PRO A 115 44.60 -18.92 25.28
C PRO A 115 45.86 -18.84 24.41
N LYS A 116 46.48 -17.65 24.34
CA LYS A 116 47.65 -17.38 23.48
C LYS A 116 48.84 -18.31 23.78
N ASP A 117 48.91 -18.80 25.01
CA ASP A 117 49.89 -19.76 25.54
C ASP A 117 49.61 -21.23 25.15
N LYS A 118 48.41 -21.56 24.65
CA LYS A 118 48.02 -22.91 24.22
C LYS A 118 48.08 -23.16 22.71
N ILE A 119 48.45 -22.16 21.92
CA ILE A 119 48.66 -22.31 20.47
C ILE A 119 50.06 -22.90 20.23
N ARG A 120 50.17 -24.23 20.27
CA ARG A 120 51.31 -25.06 19.83
C ARG A 120 50.95 -26.52 20.05
N VAL A 121 51.64 -27.44 19.35
CA VAL A 121 51.42 -28.83 19.73
C VAL A 121 52.54 -29.81 19.67
N PHE A 122 52.30 -30.78 20.53
CA PHE A 122 53.28 -31.47 21.31
C PHE A 122 53.16 -32.94 21.00
N GLU A 123 54.30 -33.60 21.16
CA GLU A 123 54.43 -35.03 20.98
C GLU A 123 54.51 -35.65 22.37
N GLU A 124 53.62 -36.59 22.65
CA GLU A 124 53.63 -37.30 23.92
C GLU A 124 53.73 -38.80 23.67
N TYR A 125 54.87 -39.36 24.06
CA TYR A 125 55.21 -40.76 23.85
C TYR A 125 54.80 -41.59 25.08
N PHE A 126 53.93 -42.58 24.88
CA PHE A 126 53.46 -43.50 25.92
C PHE A 126 54.28 -44.79 25.88
N ARG A 127 55.21 -44.94 26.84
CA ARG A 127 56.11 -46.10 26.93
C ARG A 127 55.41 -47.43 27.30
N GLU A 128 54.26 -47.38 27.95
CA GLU A 128 53.54 -48.57 28.47
C GLU A 128 52.72 -49.28 27.39
N THR A 129 52.23 -48.53 26.41
CA THR A 129 51.53 -49.03 25.22
C THR A 129 52.39 -48.97 23.95
N ASP A 130 53.56 -48.32 24.03
CA ASP A 130 54.45 -47.98 22.92
C ASP A 130 53.75 -47.15 21.81
N VAL A 131 52.95 -46.16 22.21
CA VAL A 131 52.18 -45.31 21.27
C VAL A 131 52.50 -43.84 21.54
N THR A 132 52.77 -43.03 20.52
CA THR A 132 52.86 -41.56 20.67
C THR A 132 51.57 -40.92 20.19
N LEU A 133 50.91 -40.12 21.04
CA LEU A 133 49.81 -39.26 20.63
C LEU A 133 50.29 -37.82 20.50
N LYS A 134 49.89 -37.17 19.41
CA LYS A 134 50.19 -35.76 19.13
C LYS A 134 48.86 -35.01 19.09
N TYR A 135 48.79 -33.86 19.76
CA TYR A 135 47.58 -33.03 19.80
C TYR A 135 47.65 -31.93 18.72
N PHE A 136 46.84 -30.86 18.75
CA PHE A 136 46.76 -29.87 17.65
C PHE A 136 47.50 -28.53 17.79
N GLY A 137 48.33 -28.22 16.79
CA GLY A 137 49.18 -27.03 16.67
C GLY A 137 49.08 -26.64 15.22
N VAL A 138 48.26 -25.63 14.95
CA VAL A 138 47.84 -25.31 13.59
C VAL A 138 49.08 -24.83 12.83
N PRO A 139 49.47 -25.49 11.71
CA PRO A 139 50.53 -24.94 10.88
C PRO A 139 50.15 -23.51 10.49
N ILE A 140 51.12 -22.61 10.49
CA ILE A 140 50.88 -21.17 10.34
C ILE A 140 50.16 -20.86 9.01
N TRP A 141 50.32 -21.67 7.95
CA TRP A 141 49.54 -21.49 6.72
C TRP A 141 48.06 -21.93 6.83
N PHE A 142 47.70 -22.81 7.77
CA PHE A 142 46.30 -23.19 8.01
C PHE A 142 45.56 -22.16 8.87
N SER A 143 46.26 -21.42 9.74
CA SER A 143 45.64 -20.37 10.56
C SER A 143 45.01 -19.26 9.72
N GLU A 144 45.59 -18.96 8.54
CA GLU A 144 44.98 -18.10 7.53
C GLU A 144 43.56 -18.55 7.16
N THR A 145 43.39 -19.85 6.88
CA THR A 145 42.10 -20.42 6.49
C THR A 145 41.09 -20.34 7.63
N PHE A 146 41.50 -20.66 8.86
CA PHE A 146 40.63 -20.56 10.03
C PHE A 146 40.20 -19.12 10.31
N ILE A 147 41.10 -18.15 10.18
CA ILE A 147 40.76 -16.72 10.33
C ILE A 147 39.73 -16.31 9.30
N ILE A 148 39.97 -16.62 8.02
CA ILE A 148 39.07 -16.29 6.92
C ILE A 148 37.70 -16.95 7.13
N GLU A 149 37.67 -18.22 7.52
CA GLU A 149 36.43 -18.95 7.71
C GLU A 149 35.61 -18.41 8.89
N HIS A 150 36.27 -18.07 10.00
CA HIS A 150 35.61 -17.44 11.14
C HIS A 150 35.01 -16.08 10.77
N GLN A 151 35.80 -15.21 10.11
CA GLN A 151 35.33 -13.91 9.64
C GLN A 151 34.18 -14.04 8.63
N ASN A 152 34.26 -15.01 7.71
CA ASN A 152 33.19 -15.33 6.77
C ASN A 152 31.93 -15.78 7.49
N SER A 153 32.05 -16.66 8.49
CA SER A 153 30.92 -17.14 9.29
C SER A 153 30.22 -15.99 10.03
N GLU A 154 30.97 -15.12 10.70
CA GLU A 154 30.39 -13.96 11.40
C GLU A 154 29.72 -12.98 10.42
N ASN A 155 30.37 -12.70 9.29
CA ASN A 155 29.80 -11.87 8.25
C ASN A 155 28.52 -12.49 7.67
N TYR A 156 28.52 -13.80 7.40
CA TYR A 156 27.36 -14.53 6.91
C TYR A 156 26.19 -14.51 7.90
N LYS A 157 26.44 -14.67 9.20
CA LYS A 157 25.39 -14.52 10.24
C LYS A 157 24.76 -13.14 10.17
N GLN A 158 25.57 -12.07 10.11
CA GLN A 158 25.08 -10.70 10.01
C GLN A 158 24.30 -10.44 8.71
N GLN A 159 24.76 -10.98 7.58
CA GLN A 159 24.05 -10.89 6.31
C GLN A 159 22.70 -11.61 6.39
N ARG A 160 22.68 -12.85 6.92
CA ARG A 160 21.47 -13.64 7.08
C ARG A 160 20.43 -12.92 7.95
N ASP A 161 20.83 -12.42 9.12
CA ASP A 161 19.91 -11.75 10.03
C ASP A 161 19.29 -10.47 9.41
N LYS A 162 20.08 -9.75 8.60
CA LYS A 162 19.59 -8.60 7.81
C LYS A 162 18.65 -9.02 6.68
N LEU A 163 18.93 -10.13 6.00
CA LEU A 163 18.07 -10.66 4.94
C LEU A 163 16.76 -11.22 5.49
N GLU A 164 16.77 -11.83 6.67
CA GLU A 164 15.55 -12.25 7.37
C GLU A 164 14.68 -11.04 7.75
N THR A 165 15.31 -9.97 8.25
CA THR A 165 14.63 -8.71 8.50
C THR A 165 14.03 -8.13 7.21
N LEU A 166 14.80 -8.13 6.11
CA LEU A 166 14.33 -7.68 4.80
C LEU A 166 13.12 -8.47 4.31
N ASP A 167 13.13 -9.80 4.47
CA ASP A 167 12.01 -10.65 4.06
C ASP A 167 10.75 -10.32 4.87
N SER A 168 10.89 -10.14 6.18
CA SER A 168 9.79 -9.73 7.05
C SER A 168 9.16 -8.39 6.63
N LEU A 169 10.01 -7.40 6.26
CA LEU A 169 9.55 -6.11 5.75
C LEU A 169 8.83 -6.25 4.41
N ASN A 170 9.31 -7.11 3.51
CA ASN A 170 8.65 -7.35 2.23
C ASN A 170 7.26 -7.98 2.42
N VAL A 171 7.12 -8.93 3.34
CA VAL A 171 5.83 -9.51 3.70
C VAL A 171 4.87 -8.44 4.23
N GLU A 172 5.34 -7.55 5.11
CA GLU A 172 4.54 -6.42 5.61
C GLU A 172 4.11 -5.49 4.47
N VAL A 173 5.02 -5.11 3.58
CA VAL A 173 4.73 -4.27 2.41
C VAL A 173 3.67 -4.91 1.51
N ILE A 174 3.75 -6.21 1.25
CA ILE A 174 2.75 -6.94 0.46
C ILE A 174 1.38 -6.85 1.14
N ALA A 175 1.31 -7.16 2.44
CA ALA A 175 0.07 -7.10 3.20
C ALA A 175 -0.55 -5.69 3.23
N LEU A 176 0.27 -4.64 3.31
CA LEU A 176 -0.19 -3.25 3.24
C LEU A 176 -0.71 -2.88 1.84
N ASN A 177 -0.04 -3.33 0.78
CA ASN A 177 -0.52 -3.12 -0.59
C ASN A 177 -1.86 -3.83 -0.85
N ASP A 178 -2.05 -5.04 -0.32
CA ASP A 178 -3.33 -5.75 -0.41
C ASP A 178 -4.46 -4.98 0.29
N LYS A 179 -4.18 -4.39 1.46
CA LYS A 179 -5.13 -3.52 2.15
C LYS A 179 -5.48 -2.27 1.34
N VAL A 180 -4.49 -1.64 0.70
CA VAL A 180 -4.72 -0.49 -0.20
C VAL A 180 -5.63 -0.90 -1.36
N LEU A 181 -5.36 -2.04 -1.99
CA LEU A 181 -6.17 -2.56 -3.10
C LEU A 181 -7.59 -2.92 -2.68
N LEU A 182 -7.77 -3.44 -1.46
CA LEU A 182 -9.09 -3.67 -0.88
C LEU A 182 -9.85 -2.35 -0.68
N LEU A 183 -9.20 -1.33 -0.12
CA LEU A 183 -9.82 0.00 0.06
C LEU A 183 -10.23 0.63 -1.27
N GLU A 184 -9.44 0.46 -2.33
CA GLU A 184 -9.79 0.91 -3.67
C GLU A 184 -11.03 0.20 -4.21
N LYS A 185 -11.11 -1.13 -4.04
CA LYS A 185 -12.30 -1.91 -4.41
C LYS A 185 -13.54 -1.45 -3.62
N GLU A 186 -13.41 -1.26 -2.32
CA GLU A 186 -14.51 -0.81 -1.47
C GLU A 186 -14.99 0.61 -1.83
N LYS A 187 -14.08 1.52 -2.17
CA LYS A 187 -14.43 2.85 -2.69
C LYS A 187 -15.19 2.76 -4.01
N ALA A 188 -14.69 1.95 -4.95
CA ALA A 188 -15.35 1.73 -6.24
C ALA A 188 -16.75 1.13 -6.07
N GLN A 189 -16.89 0.16 -5.16
CA GLN A 189 -18.16 -0.45 -4.81
C GLN A 189 -19.12 0.57 -4.18
N ALA A 190 -18.66 1.39 -3.24
CA ALA A 190 -19.49 2.43 -2.60
C ALA A 190 -20.02 3.44 -3.65
N TYR A 191 -19.17 3.86 -4.59
CA TYR A 191 -19.59 4.72 -5.69
C TYR A 191 -20.57 4.02 -6.63
N LYS A 192 -20.34 2.75 -6.97
CA LYS A 192 -21.24 1.97 -7.82
C LYS A 192 -22.62 1.83 -7.17
N THR A 193 -22.70 1.41 -5.92
CA THR A 193 -23.97 1.29 -5.19
C THR A 193 -24.69 2.63 -5.10
N GLY A 194 -23.96 3.71 -4.82
CA GLY A 194 -24.52 5.06 -4.82
C GLY A 194 -25.07 5.48 -6.19
N TYR A 195 -24.36 5.14 -7.26
CA TYR A 195 -24.79 5.40 -8.62
C TYR A 195 -26.03 4.60 -9.00
N ASP A 196 -26.03 3.29 -8.75
CA ASP A 196 -27.15 2.40 -9.04
C ASP A 196 -28.41 2.85 -8.30
N SER A 197 -28.29 3.20 -7.01
CA SER A 197 -29.40 3.76 -6.23
C SER A 197 -29.89 5.10 -6.78
N ALA A 198 -28.99 6.00 -7.17
CA ALA A 198 -29.38 7.29 -7.74
C ALA A 198 -30.07 7.14 -9.09
N TYR A 199 -29.63 6.16 -9.90
CA TYR A 199 -30.23 5.85 -11.20
C TYR A 199 -31.64 5.27 -11.06
N VAL A 200 -31.86 4.33 -10.13
CA VAL A 200 -33.20 3.79 -9.84
C VAL A 200 -34.15 4.91 -9.41
N ASN A 201 -33.73 5.75 -8.46
CA ASN A 201 -34.54 6.89 -8.01
C ASN A 201 -34.86 7.86 -9.16
N TYR A 202 -33.89 8.11 -10.04
CA TYR A 202 -34.10 8.93 -11.23
C TYR A 202 -35.13 8.32 -12.18
N MET A 203 -35.05 7.01 -12.44
CA MET A 203 -36.00 6.31 -13.30
C MET A 203 -37.41 6.32 -12.73
N ASP A 204 -37.56 6.12 -11.42
CA ASP A 204 -38.86 6.17 -10.75
C ASP A 204 -39.47 7.57 -10.81
N ILE A 205 -38.68 8.62 -10.53
CA ILE A 205 -39.14 10.02 -10.63
C ILE A 205 -39.48 10.38 -12.08
N SER A 206 -38.70 9.91 -13.05
CA SER A 206 -38.97 10.15 -14.48
C SER A 206 -40.24 9.46 -14.96
N ARG A 207 -40.54 8.24 -14.47
CA ARG A 207 -41.81 7.56 -14.74
C ARG A 207 -42.99 8.33 -14.18
N LEU A 208 -42.93 8.75 -12.91
CA LEU A 208 -43.97 9.57 -12.28
C LEU A 208 -44.23 10.86 -13.08
N TYR A 209 -43.18 11.47 -13.62
CA TYR A 209 -43.29 12.65 -14.47
C TYR A 209 -43.97 12.38 -15.80
N ILE A 210 -43.60 11.30 -16.49
CA ILE A 210 -44.22 10.90 -17.76
C ILE A 210 -45.70 10.57 -17.54
N ASP A 211 -46.01 9.76 -16.52
CA ASP A 211 -47.38 9.41 -16.13
C ASP A 211 -48.23 10.65 -15.84
N GLU A 212 -47.65 11.67 -15.20
CA GLU A 212 -48.31 12.94 -14.94
C GLU A 212 -48.54 13.79 -16.21
N LEU A 213 -47.61 13.75 -17.17
CA LEU A 213 -47.75 14.40 -18.47
C LEU A 213 -48.80 13.71 -19.37
N GLU A 214 -48.97 12.40 -19.25
CA GLU A 214 -49.94 11.61 -20.02
C GLU A 214 -51.39 11.75 -19.53
N LYS A 215 -51.61 12.29 -18.32
CA LYS A 215 -52.96 12.61 -17.84
C LYS A 215 -53.60 13.67 -18.74
N PRO A 216 -54.84 13.46 -19.25
CA PRO A 216 -55.50 14.42 -20.13
C PRO A 216 -55.81 15.70 -19.35
N ARG A 217 -54.97 16.72 -19.51
CA ARG A 217 -55.21 18.07 -19.00
C ARG A 217 -56.12 18.81 -19.97
N PHE A 218 -57.39 19.01 -19.59
CA PHE A 218 -58.26 19.98 -20.25
C PHE A 218 -57.81 21.40 -19.86
N GLY A 219 -56.78 21.90 -20.57
CA GLY A 219 -56.25 23.26 -20.44
C GLY A 219 -55.12 23.48 -21.45
N LEU A 220 -55.28 24.45 -22.34
CA LEU A 220 -54.49 24.71 -23.56
C LEU A 220 -52.95 24.77 -23.36
N PRO A 221 -52.15 24.46 -24.40
CA PRO A 221 -50.70 24.29 -24.28
C PRO A 221 -49.93 25.62 -24.27
N HIS A 222 -49.08 25.84 -23.26
CA HIS A 222 -48.07 26.90 -23.27
C HIS A 222 -46.72 26.35 -23.77
N TRP A 223 -46.49 26.43 -25.08
CA TRP A 223 -45.24 26.04 -25.75
C TRP A 223 -43.99 26.80 -25.24
N GLY A 224 -44.18 27.87 -24.46
CA GLY A 224 -43.09 28.68 -23.88
C GLY A 224 -42.28 27.97 -22.79
N VAL A 225 -42.86 26.98 -22.07
CA VAL A 225 -42.14 26.27 -20.99
C VAL A 225 -41.14 25.24 -21.55
N ILE A 226 -41.50 24.59 -22.67
CA ILE A 226 -40.62 23.65 -23.37
C ILE A 226 -39.44 24.41 -24.03
N ALA A 227 -39.70 25.59 -24.58
CA ALA A 227 -38.64 26.45 -25.14
C ALA A 227 -37.69 27.03 -24.07
N GLY A 228 -38.21 27.39 -22.89
CA GLY A 228 -37.40 27.91 -21.78
C GLY A 228 -36.44 26.87 -21.18
N ALA A 229 -36.88 25.62 -21.04
CA ALA A 229 -36.03 24.54 -20.54
C ALA A 229 -34.91 24.16 -21.52
N ALA A 230 -35.18 24.19 -22.84
CA ALA A 230 -34.17 23.95 -23.86
C ALA A 230 -33.12 25.07 -23.93
N ALA A 231 -33.53 26.33 -23.76
CA ALA A 231 -32.61 27.48 -23.77
C ALA A 231 -31.71 27.54 -22.53
N ALA A 232 -32.23 27.19 -21.34
CA ALA A 232 -31.42 27.09 -20.12
C ALA A 232 -30.37 25.97 -20.21
N GLY A 233 -30.70 24.85 -20.86
CA GLY A 233 -29.76 23.75 -21.10
C GLY A 233 -28.62 24.10 -22.05
N PHE A 234 -28.88 24.91 -23.09
CA PHE A 234 -27.86 25.33 -24.05
C PHE A 234 -26.89 26.37 -23.47
N LEU A 235 -27.38 27.30 -22.65
CA LEU A 235 -26.55 28.35 -22.03
C LEU A 235 -25.68 27.82 -20.89
N ALA A 236 -26.19 26.89 -20.07
CA ALA A 236 -25.39 26.25 -19.03
C ALA A 236 -24.29 25.33 -19.58
N GLY A 237 -24.51 24.73 -20.77
CA GLY A 237 -23.52 23.90 -21.44
C GLY A 237 -22.34 24.67 -22.07
N ASN A 238 -22.52 25.96 -22.39
CA ASN A 238 -21.49 26.77 -23.04
C ASN A 238 -20.69 27.64 -22.04
N ALA A 239 -21.18 27.83 -20.82
CA ALA A 239 -20.48 28.55 -19.75
C ALA A 239 -19.54 27.66 -18.90
N GLY A 240 -19.50 26.35 -19.17
CA GLY A 240 -18.73 25.35 -18.43
C GLY A 240 -17.62 24.64 -19.22
N LYS A 241 -17.21 25.19 -20.38
CA LYS A 241 -15.97 24.82 -21.07
C LYS A 241 -14.80 25.64 -20.55
#